data_AF-A0A2D8UMZ1-F1
#
_entry.id   AF-A0A2D8UMZ1-F1
#
_cell.length_a   1.000
_cell.length_b   1.000
_cell.length_c   1.000
_cell.angle_alpha   90.00
_cell.angle_beta   90.00
_cell.angle_gamma   90.00
#
_symmetry.space_group_name_H-M   'P 1'
#
loop_
_entity.id
_entity.type
_entity.pdbx_description
1 polymer ?
#
loop_
_entity_poly.entity_id
_entity_poly.type
_entity_poly.pdbx_seq_one_letter_code
_entity_poly.pdbx_strand_id
1 'polypeptide(L)'
;MLTIKKIKIYNKFGGDIDGFSRGRKMSQQNLFNDNDWSLIDEFEQDIKLISDRVVSKEYREKALIKLNKNCDLETKEYFKSKIPFYSDFKEVSIIVANIKLRINDETDTVWAGFENTEALIKELDYDKKQIELLDFDTLEKIKVEFLPTSTYQELAMSNGWSDEYIQIANKFDSIHKRIKKNCLHHRITTIEALCPADTTAQA
;
A
#
# COMPACT_ATOMS: atom_id res chain seq x y z
N MET A 1 2.01 9.23 20.08
CA MET A 1 2.49 8.41 18.94
C MET A 1 2.57 6.97 19.40
N LEU A 2 2.01 6.05 18.62
CA LEU A 2 2.10 4.61 18.85
C LEU A 2 3.49 4.10 18.49
N THR A 3 3.98 3.17 19.29
CA THR A 3 5.30 2.55 19.11
C THR A 3 5.18 1.03 19.13
N ILE A 4 6.17 0.33 18.59
CA ILE A 4 6.15 -1.13 18.50
C ILE A 4 6.03 -1.79 19.88
N LYS A 5 6.53 -1.12 20.94
CA LYS A 5 6.42 -1.59 22.32
C LYS A 5 4.95 -1.63 22.77
N LYS A 6 4.14 -0.63 22.40
CA LYS A 6 2.71 -0.61 22.69
C LYS A 6 2.00 -1.74 21.94
N ILE A 7 2.33 -1.95 20.66
CA ILE A 7 1.79 -3.07 19.87
C ILE A 7 2.09 -4.43 20.50
N LYS A 8 3.34 -4.66 20.96
CA LYS A 8 3.72 -5.92 21.63
C LYS A 8 2.91 -6.17 22.90
N ILE A 9 2.61 -5.12 23.66
CA ILE A 9 1.77 -5.23 24.86
C ILE A 9 0.32 -5.52 24.44
N TYR A 10 -0.23 -4.76 23.51
CA TYR A 10 -1.58 -4.99 23.00
C TYR A 10 -1.78 -6.44 22.52
N ASN A 11 -0.87 -6.96 21.71
CA ASN A 11 -0.90 -8.33 21.21
C ASN A 11 -0.79 -9.38 22.32
N LYS A 12 -0.02 -9.11 23.39
CA LYS A 12 0.10 -10.03 24.54
C LYS A 12 -1.25 -10.28 25.22
N PHE A 13 -2.12 -9.27 25.22
CA PHE A 13 -3.47 -9.37 25.77
C PHE A 13 -4.52 -9.70 24.70
N GLY A 14 -4.12 -9.92 23.45
CA GLY A 14 -5.05 -10.24 22.35
C GLY A 14 -6.10 -9.15 22.10
N GLY A 15 -5.79 -7.89 22.40
CA GLY A 15 -6.75 -6.78 22.32
C GLY A 15 -7.73 -6.68 23.50
N ASP A 16 -7.67 -7.57 24.49
CA ASP A 16 -8.51 -7.50 25.71
C ASP A 16 -8.05 -6.38 26.66
N ILE A 17 -8.72 -5.22 26.55
CA ILE A 17 -8.47 -4.05 27.39
C ILE A 17 -8.82 -4.31 28.87
N ASP A 18 -9.81 -5.15 29.15
CA ASP A 18 -10.23 -5.46 30.52
C ASP A 18 -9.22 -6.39 31.17
N GLY A 19 -8.72 -7.38 30.43
CA GLY A 19 -7.61 -8.24 30.83
C GLY A 19 -6.34 -7.43 31.10
N PHE A 20 -6.03 -6.46 30.23
CA PHE A 20 -4.94 -5.52 30.45
C PHE A 20 -5.13 -4.70 31.72
N SER A 21 -6.31 -4.13 31.93
CA SER A 21 -6.63 -3.30 33.09
C SER A 21 -6.53 -4.06 34.41
N ARG A 22 -6.87 -5.36 34.43
CA ARG A 22 -6.85 -6.22 35.61
C ARG A 22 -5.48 -6.83 35.94
N GLY A 23 -4.66 -7.16 34.93
CA GLY A 23 -3.39 -7.90 35.10
C GLY A 23 -2.12 -7.03 35.18
N ARG A 24 -2.24 -5.73 35.42
CA ARG A 24 -1.23 -4.72 35.03
C ARG A 24 -0.07 -4.56 36.04
N LYS A 25 1.16 -4.39 35.52
CA LYS A 25 2.30 -3.78 36.25
C LYS A 25 2.30 -2.27 35.98
N MET A 26 2.52 -1.45 37.01
CA MET A 26 2.49 0.03 36.94
C MET A 26 3.42 0.61 35.86
N SER A 27 4.55 -0.03 35.58
CA SER A 27 5.49 0.37 34.52
C SER A 27 4.95 0.24 33.09
N GLN A 28 3.90 -0.57 32.87
CA GLN A 28 3.25 -0.72 31.56
C GLN A 28 2.08 0.25 31.37
N GLN A 29 1.49 0.76 32.45
CA GLN A 29 0.42 1.76 32.42
C GLN A 29 0.89 3.07 31.82
N ASN A 30 2.05 3.55 32.29
CA ASN A 30 2.61 4.85 31.87
C ASN A 30 3.01 4.89 30.38
N LEU A 31 2.97 3.76 29.67
CA LEU A 31 3.27 3.69 28.24
C LEU A 31 2.05 3.99 27.36
N PHE A 32 0.83 3.78 27.85
CA PHE A 32 -0.40 3.99 27.07
C PHE A 32 -1.10 5.27 27.51
N ASN A 33 -1.49 6.07 26.52
CA ASN A 33 -2.45 7.16 26.70
C ASN A 33 -3.87 6.61 26.58
N ASP A 34 -4.86 7.38 27.04
CA ASP A 34 -6.27 6.96 27.13
C ASP A 34 -6.85 6.45 25.80
N ASN A 35 -6.36 6.95 24.66
CA ASN A 35 -6.86 6.59 23.33
C ASN A 35 -5.96 5.59 22.57
N ASP A 36 -4.80 5.21 23.11
CA ASP A 36 -3.85 4.39 22.36
C ASP A 36 -4.41 2.99 22.06
N TRP A 37 -5.18 2.40 23.00
CA TRP A 37 -5.74 1.06 22.82
C TRP A 37 -6.78 1.03 21.70
N SER A 38 -7.79 1.90 21.79
CA SER A 38 -8.84 2.02 20.77
C SER A 38 -8.28 2.40 19.41
N LEU A 39 -7.19 3.18 19.36
CA LEU A 39 -6.52 3.53 18.12
C LEU A 39 -5.79 2.33 17.49
N ILE A 40 -5.24 1.41 18.30
CA ILE A 40 -4.69 0.14 17.80
C ILE A 40 -5.82 -0.73 17.24
N ASP A 41 -6.94 -0.86 17.95
CA ASP A 41 -8.12 -1.60 17.47
C ASP A 41 -8.60 -1.07 16.11
N GLU A 42 -8.72 0.26 16.00
CA GLU A 42 -9.11 0.92 14.75
C GLU A 42 -8.13 0.59 13.61
N PHE A 43 -6.82 0.64 13.85
CA PHE A 43 -5.83 0.28 12.83
C PHE A 43 -5.84 -1.21 12.47
N GLU A 44 -6.03 -2.12 13.41
CA GLU A 44 -6.21 -3.54 13.10
C GLU A 44 -7.42 -3.77 12.19
N GLN A 45 -8.55 -3.10 12.48
CA GLN A 45 -9.76 -3.16 11.66
C GLN A 45 -9.55 -2.54 10.27
N ASP A 46 -8.98 -1.33 10.21
CA ASP A 46 -8.71 -0.64 8.93
C ASP A 46 -7.82 -1.47 8.03
N ILE A 47 -6.73 -2.02 8.57
CA ILE A 47 -5.79 -2.86 7.83
C ILE A 47 -6.49 -4.12 7.32
N LYS A 48 -7.37 -4.73 8.12
CA LYS A 48 -8.16 -5.89 7.69
C LYS A 48 -9.07 -5.53 6.52
N LEU A 49 -9.84 -4.45 6.64
CA LEU A 49 -10.76 -3.99 5.59
C LEU A 49 -10.05 -3.59 4.29
N ILE A 50 -8.87 -2.95 4.40
CA ILE A 50 -8.02 -2.61 3.25
C ILE A 50 -7.48 -3.88 2.58
N SER A 51 -7.01 -4.85 3.37
CA SER A 51 -6.51 -6.13 2.87
C SER A 51 -7.59 -6.91 2.12
N ASP A 52 -8.82 -6.85 2.65
CA ASP A 52 -10.00 -7.48 2.05
C ASP A 52 -10.50 -6.73 0.79
N ARG A 53 -9.99 -5.52 0.54
CA ARG A 53 -10.38 -4.64 -0.59
C ARG A 53 -11.89 -4.33 -0.63
N VAL A 54 -12.49 -4.13 0.54
CA VAL A 54 -13.93 -3.83 0.70
C VAL A 54 -14.21 -2.37 1.07
N VAL A 55 -13.20 -1.50 0.97
CA VAL A 55 -13.28 -0.08 1.33
C VAL A 55 -13.15 0.82 0.11
N SER A 56 -13.77 2.00 0.18
CA SER A 56 -13.60 3.02 -0.86
C SER A 56 -12.18 3.58 -0.88
N LYS A 57 -11.84 4.30 -1.97
CA LYS A 57 -10.59 5.04 -2.10
C LYS A 57 -10.42 6.03 -0.94
N GLU A 58 -11.44 6.82 -0.66
CA GLU A 58 -11.41 7.87 0.37
C GLU A 58 -11.22 7.28 1.77
N TYR A 59 -11.86 6.14 2.05
CA TYR A 59 -11.67 5.44 3.33
C TYR A 59 -10.22 4.99 3.50
N ARG A 60 -9.69 4.28 2.49
CA ARG A 60 -8.32 3.74 2.51
C ARG A 60 -7.29 4.86 2.68
N GLU A 61 -7.43 5.95 1.94
CA GLU A 61 -6.55 7.12 2.07
C GLU A 61 -6.60 7.71 3.49
N LYS A 62 -7.79 7.94 4.03
CA LYS A 62 -7.96 8.46 5.39
C LYS A 62 -7.32 7.56 6.44
N ALA A 63 -7.55 6.25 6.35
CA ALA A 63 -6.97 5.26 7.25
C ALA A 63 -5.43 5.26 7.19
N LEU A 64 -4.84 5.18 5.99
CA LEU A 64 -3.38 5.16 5.82
C LEU A 64 -2.71 6.49 6.23
N ILE A 65 -3.35 7.64 5.95
CA ILE A 65 -2.88 8.95 6.41
C ILE A 65 -2.92 9.01 7.93
N LYS A 66 -4.02 8.58 8.56
CA LYS A 66 -4.17 8.54 10.02
C LYS A 66 -3.11 7.64 10.65
N LEU A 67 -2.87 6.46 10.09
CA LEU A 67 -1.82 5.53 10.51
C LEU A 67 -0.43 6.16 10.41
N ASN A 68 -0.12 6.80 9.29
CA ASN A 68 1.17 7.47 9.08
C ASN A 68 1.40 8.65 10.04
N LYS A 69 0.34 9.34 10.48
CA LYS A 69 0.41 10.47 11.40
C LYS A 69 0.59 10.05 12.86
N ASN A 70 0.03 8.90 13.24
CA ASN A 70 -0.06 8.50 14.65
C ASN A 70 0.96 7.46 15.10
N CYS A 71 1.70 6.84 14.18
CA CYS A 71 2.67 5.77 14.47
C CYS A 71 4.12 6.22 14.23
N ASP A 72 5.09 5.59 14.91
CA ASP A 72 6.50 5.64 14.53
C ASP A 72 6.77 4.79 13.27
N LEU A 73 7.99 4.87 12.72
CA LEU A 73 8.33 4.17 11.47
C LEU A 73 8.16 2.65 11.59
N GLU A 74 8.67 2.05 12.66
CA GLU A 74 8.60 0.59 12.87
C GLU A 74 7.15 0.12 12.99
N THR A 75 6.30 0.88 13.68
CA THR A 75 4.88 0.58 13.85
C THR A 75 4.11 0.75 12.55
N LYS A 76 4.45 1.75 11.71
CA LYS A 76 3.86 1.88 10.37
C LYS A 76 4.15 0.65 9.53
N GLU A 77 5.41 0.21 9.48
CA GLU A 77 5.79 -0.97 8.71
C GLU A 77 5.13 -2.23 9.27
N TYR A 78 5.02 -2.38 10.60
CA TYR A 78 4.28 -3.48 11.22
C TYR A 78 2.85 -3.60 10.68
N PHE A 79 2.06 -2.54 10.73
CA PHE A 79 0.67 -2.60 10.26
C PHE A 79 0.59 -2.80 8.74
N LYS A 80 1.38 -2.05 7.96
CA LYS A 80 1.36 -2.15 6.50
C LYS A 80 1.82 -3.52 6.01
N SER A 81 2.75 -4.18 6.70
CA SER A 81 3.21 -5.54 6.37
C SER A 81 2.11 -6.60 6.42
N LYS A 82 1.02 -6.33 7.16
CA LYS A 82 -0.15 -7.22 7.20
C LYS A 82 -1.01 -7.14 5.94
N ILE A 83 -0.84 -6.09 5.12
CA ILE A 83 -1.56 -5.95 3.85
C ILE A 83 -0.83 -6.80 2.79
N PRO A 84 -1.48 -7.83 2.19
CA PRO A 84 -0.81 -8.83 1.35
C PRO A 84 -0.08 -8.28 0.11
N PHE A 85 -0.50 -7.12 -0.39
CA PHE A 85 0.05 -6.48 -1.58
C PHE A 85 0.87 -5.22 -1.27
N TYR A 86 1.14 -4.91 0.01
CA TYR A 86 1.85 -3.68 0.38
C TYR A 86 3.26 -3.60 -0.21
N SER A 87 4.04 -4.68 -0.13
CA SER A 87 5.40 -4.73 -0.68
C SER A 87 5.42 -4.48 -2.18
N ASP A 88 4.43 -5.01 -2.90
CA ASP A 88 4.30 -4.85 -4.34
C ASP A 88 4.03 -3.37 -4.70
N PHE A 89 3.10 -2.70 -4.01
CA PHE A 89 2.87 -1.27 -4.20
C PHE A 89 4.09 -0.41 -3.84
N LYS A 90 4.85 -0.81 -2.80
CA LYS A 90 6.12 -0.14 -2.45
C LYS A 90 7.14 -0.25 -3.59
N GLU A 91 7.23 -1.41 -4.25
CA GLU A 91 8.09 -1.57 -5.43
C GLU A 91 7.62 -0.72 -6.62
N VAL A 92 6.30 -0.59 -6.85
CA VAL A 92 5.76 0.31 -7.89
C VAL A 92 6.12 1.77 -7.58
N SER A 93 6.02 2.21 -6.32
CA SER A 93 6.45 3.57 -5.92
C SER A 93 7.93 3.82 -6.23
N ILE A 94 8.78 2.81 -6.03
CA ILE A 94 10.20 2.87 -6.39
C ILE A 94 10.40 2.97 -7.91
N ILE A 95 9.59 2.26 -8.70
CA ILE A 95 9.62 2.35 -10.17
C ILE A 95 9.25 3.76 -10.65
N VAL A 96 8.16 4.33 -10.12
CA VAL A 96 7.74 5.71 -10.46
C VAL A 96 8.84 6.71 -10.08
N ALA A 97 9.45 6.54 -8.90
CA ALA A 97 10.59 7.35 -8.49
C ALA A 97 11.81 7.20 -9.42
N ASN A 98 12.09 5.99 -9.91
CA ASN A 98 13.18 5.74 -10.86
C ASN A 98 12.94 6.47 -12.19
N ILE A 99 11.71 6.43 -12.71
CA ILE A 99 11.33 7.15 -13.93
C ILE A 99 11.52 8.65 -13.72
N LYS A 100 11.04 9.19 -12.59
CA LYS A 100 11.23 10.61 -12.25
C LYS A 100 12.70 11.03 -12.25
N LEU A 101 13.61 10.20 -11.73
CA LEU A 101 15.05 10.49 -11.70
C LEU A 101 15.70 10.54 -13.08
N ARG A 102 15.03 10.06 -14.13
CA ARG A 102 15.50 10.06 -15.52
C ARG A 102 14.96 11.24 -16.33
N ILE A 103 14.16 12.11 -15.72
CA ILE A 103 13.66 13.35 -16.32
C ILE A 103 14.65 14.48 -16.04
N ASN A 104 14.94 15.28 -17.06
CA ASN A 104 15.84 16.42 -17.03
C ASN A 104 15.25 17.58 -17.86
N ASP A 105 15.91 18.73 -17.87
CA ASP A 105 15.41 19.93 -18.56
C ASP A 105 15.33 19.78 -20.09
N GLU A 106 16.05 18.82 -20.67
CA GLU A 106 16.04 18.51 -22.10
C GLU A 106 15.00 17.46 -22.50
N THR A 107 14.26 16.93 -21.52
CA THR A 107 13.28 15.87 -21.76
C THR A 107 12.14 16.36 -22.62
N ASP A 108 11.93 15.72 -23.77
CA ASP A 108 10.78 15.98 -24.63
C ASP A 108 9.50 15.49 -23.96
N THR A 109 8.68 16.45 -23.54
CA THR A 109 7.43 16.23 -22.83
C THR A 109 6.20 16.36 -23.73
N VAL A 110 6.37 16.84 -24.98
CA VAL A 110 5.28 17.11 -25.91
C VAL A 110 4.64 15.81 -26.37
N TRP A 111 5.46 14.81 -26.72
CA TRP A 111 4.97 13.48 -27.12
C TRP A 111 4.31 12.71 -25.97
N ALA A 112 4.71 13.02 -24.73
CA ALA A 112 4.10 12.49 -23.52
C ALA A 112 2.79 13.22 -23.13
N GLY A 113 2.39 14.26 -23.86
CA GLY A 113 1.16 15.02 -23.60
C GLY A 113 1.27 16.02 -22.43
N PHE A 114 2.49 16.41 -22.05
CA PHE A 114 2.74 17.39 -21.01
C PHE A 114 3.25 18.72 -21.59
N GLU A 115 2.85 19.83 -20.97
CA GLU A 115 3.26 21.17 -21.39
C GLU A 115 4.75 21.43 -21.14
N ASN A 116 5.31 20.81 -20.09
CA ASN A 116 6.69 20.95 -19.67
C ASN A 116 7.08 19.85 -18.66
N THR A 117 8.37 19.82 -18.31
CA THR A 117 8.97 18.88 -17.35
C THR A 117 8.44 19.05 -15.93
N GLU A 118 8.10 20.27 -15.51
CA GLU A 118 7.51 20.53 -14.19
C GLU A 118 6.14 19.85 -14.04
N ALA A 119 5.30 19.96 -15.07
CA ALA A 119 3.98 19.31 -15.10
C ALA A 119 4.11 17.77 -15.03
N LEU A 120 5.03 17.19 -15.80
CA LEU A 120 5.33 15.76 -15.75
C LEU A 120 5.82 15.32 -14.37
N ILE A 121 6.77 16.06 -13.77
CA ILE A 121 7.30 15.75 -12.44
C ILE A 121 6.20 15.79 -11.38
N LYS A 122 5.32 16.79 -11.46
CA LYS A 122 4.17 16.93 -10.55
C LYS A 122 3.20 15.74 -10.68
N GLU A 123 2.97 15.27 -11.90
CA GLU A 123 2.13 14.09 -12.15
C GLU A 123 2.76 12.82 -11.56
N LEU A 124 4.06 12.61 -11.77
CA LEU A 124 4.80 11.47 -11.21
C LEU A 124 4.81 11.51 -9.66
N ASP A 125 4.94 12.69 -9.05
CA ASP A 125 4.85 12.85 -7.59
C ASP A 125 3.44 12.56 -7.06
N TYR A 126 2.41 12.98 -7.80
CA TYR A 126 1.03 12.65 -7.48
C TYR A 126 0.79 11.13 -7.55
N ASP A 127 1.16 10.50 -8.67
CA ASP A 127 0.99 9.06 -8.87
C ASP A 127 1.74 8.26 -7.81
N LYS A 128 3.00 8.62 -7.52
CA LYS A 128 3.78 8.00 -6.45
C LYS A 128 3.07 8.09 -5.10
N LYS A 129 2.53 9.25 -4.75
CA LYS A 129 1.78 9.44 -3.49
C LYS A 129 0.52 8.57 -3.44
N GLN A 130 -0.21 8.45 -4.55
CA GLN A 130 -1.39 7.59 -4.64
C GLN A 130 -1.05 6.10 -4.52
N ILE A 131 0.06 5.66 -5.13
CA ILE A 131 0.58 4.30 -4.99
C ILE A 131 1.01 4.01 -3.54
N GLU A 132 1.61 4.96 -2.83
CA GLU A 132 1.91 4.82 -1.40
C GLU A 132 0.65 4.70 -0.51
N LEU A 133 -0.49 5.15 -1.03
CA LEU A 133 -1.83 5.00 -0.43
C LEU A 133 -2.61 3.82 -1.01
N LEU A 134 -1.92 2.91 -1.70
CA LEU A 134 -2.47 1.67 -2.24
C LEU A 134 -3.61 1.89 -3.23
N ASP A 135 -3.51 2.94 -4.05
CA ASP A 135 -4.55 3.26 -5.04
C ASP A 135 -4.49 2.40 -6.29
N PHE A 136 -5.52 1.59 -6.47
CA PHE A 136 -5.63 0.65 -7.60
C PHE A 136 -5.96 1.36 -8.91
N ASP A 137 -6.65 2.49 -8.86
CA ASP A 137 -6.97 3.26 -10.06
C ASP A 137 -5.71 3.89 -10.64
N THR A 138 -4.88 4.52 -9.79
CA THR A 138 -3.54 4.96 -10.20
C THR A 138 -2.66 3.78 -10.65
N LEU A 139 -2.75 2.59 -10.05
CA LEU A 139 -1.99 1.42 -10.52
C LEU A 139 -2.37 1.03 -11.96
N GLU A 140 -3.67 1.02 -12.31
CA GLU A 140 -4.10 0.73 -13.68
C GLU A 140 -3.79 1.87 -14.65
N LYS A 141 -3.83 3.13 -14.19
CA LYS A 141 -3.33 4.28 -14.96
C LYS A 141 -1.85 4.09 -15.32
N ILE A 142 -0.99 3.83 -14.33
CA ILE A 142 0.45 3.60 -14.54
C ILE A 142 0.68 2.44 -15.53
N LYS A 143 -0.13 1.38 -15.46
CA LYS A 143 -0.05 0.28 -16.42
C LYS A 143 -0.30 0.75 -17.86
N VAL A 144 -1.21 1.70 -18.08
CA VAL A 144 -1.42 2.30 -19.41
C VAL A 144 -0.18 3.04 -19.87
N GLU A 145 0.50 3.78 -18.99
CA GLU A 145 1.75 4.51 -19.31
C GLU A 145 2.92 3.58 -19.72
N PHE A 146 2.84 2.30 -19.36
CA PHE A 146 3.79 1.25 -19.76
C PHE A 146 3.43 0.53 -21.06
N LEU A 147 2.29 0.84 -21.70
CA LEU A 147 1.96 0.22 -22.99
C LEU A 147 2.92 0.65 -24.09
N PRO A 148 3.01 -0.12 -25.19
CA PRO A 148 3.75 0.30 -26.37
C PRO A 148 3.31 1.70 -26.83
N THR A 149 4.27 2.51 -27.27
CA THR A 149 4.11 3.90 -27.73
C THR A 149 3.40 4.80 -26.72
N SER A 150 3.45 4.45 -25.43
CA SER A 150 2.92 5.27 -24.35
C SER A 150 4.02 6.09 -23.68
N THR A 151 3.61 6.95 -22.75
CA THR A 151 4.44 7.99 -22.13
C THR A 151 5.82 7.51 -21.71
N TYR A 152 5.91 6.41 -20.96
CA TYR A 152 7.20 5.99 -20.42
C TYR A 152 8.14 5.41 -21.48
N GLN A 153 7.61 4.83 -22.56
CA GLN A 153 8.43 4.39 -23.67
C GLN A 153 8.98 5.59 -24.46
N GLU A 154 8.12 6.57 -24.75
CA GLU A 154 8.52 7.78 -25.49
C GLU A 154 9.59 8.57 -24.71
N LEU A 155 9.39 8.75 -23.40
CA LEU A 155 10.39 9.38 -22.53
C LEU A 155 11.72 8.61 -22.52
N ALA A 156 11.68 7.27 -22.59
CA ALA A 156 12.89 6.46 -22.63
C ALA A 156 13.66 6.56 -23.95
N MET A 157 12.94 6.68 -25.06
CA MET A 157 13.55 6.89 -26.37
C MET A 157 14.17 8.27 -26.46
N SER A 158 13.45 9.31 -26.05
CA SER A 158 13.93 10.69 -26.07
C SER A 158 15.13 10.93 -25.17
N ASN A 159 15.17 10.28 -23.99
CA ASN A 159 16.24 10.48 -23.00
C ASN A 159 17.33 9.39 -23.06
N GLY A 160 17.31 8.50 -24.05
CA GLY A 160 18.38 7.52 -24.29
C GLY A 160 18.50 6.38 -23.27
N TRP A 161 17.40 5.96 -22.63
CA TRP A 161 17.36 4.83 -21.68
C TRP A 161 16.39 3.72 -22.11
N SER A 162 16.29 3.48 -23.42
CA SER A 162 15.36 2.51 -24.00
C SER A 162 15.59 1.07 -23.52
N ASP A 163 16.85 0.66 -23.33
CA ASP A 163 17.17 -0.68 -22.83
C ASP A 163 16.76 -0.86 -21.37
N GLU A 164 16.98 0.16 -20.53
CA GLU A 164 16.53 0.18 -19.14
C GLU A 164 15.01 0.22 -19.03
N TYR A 165 14.32 0.91 -19.95
CA TYR A 165 12.87 0.90 -20.00
C TYR A 165 12.32 -0.53 -20.10
N ILE A 166 12.89 -1.37 -20.97
CA ILE A 166 12.46 -2.78 -21.09
C ILE A 166 12.62 -3.53 -19.76
N GLN A 167 13.70 -3.29 -19.02
CA GLN A 167 13.89 -3.90 -17.70
C GLN A 167 12.87 -3.40 -16.68
N ILE A 168 12.61 -2.09 -16.66
CA ILE A 168 11.64 -1.46 -15.77
C ILE A 168 10.22 -1.96 -16.08
N ALA A 169 9.83 -2.02 -17.36
CA ALA A 169 8.54 -2.49 -17.83
C ALA A 169 8.32 -3.97 -17.46
N ASN A 170 9.30 -4.83 -17.71
CA ASN A 170 9.23 -6.25 -17.31
C ASN A 170 9.08 -6.43 -15.80
N LYS A 171 9.79 -5.60 -15.01
CA LYS A 171 9.65 -5.59 -13.55
C LYS A 171 8.25 -5.15 -13.14
N PHE A 172 7.74 -4.06 -13.71
CA PHE A 172 6.39 -3.57 -13.46
C PHE A 172 5.33 -4.64 -13.77
N ASP A 173 5.38 -5.26 -14.95
CA ASP A 173 4.46 -6.32 -15.37
C ASP A 173 4.45 -7.50 -14.39
N SER A 174 5.63 -7.88 -13.91
CA SER A 174 5.77 -8.95 -12.92
C SER A 174 5.10 -8.59 -11.60
N ILE A 175 5.30 -7.36 -11.12
CA ILE A 175 4.66 -6.85 -9.88
C ILE A 175 3.15 -6.76 -10.06
N HIS A 176 2.68 -6.21 -11.19
CA HIS A 176 1.26 -6.05 -11.48
C HIS A 176 0.51 -7.39 -11.50
N LYS A 177 1.12 -8.43 -12.10
CA LYS A 177 0.61 -9.80 -12.07
C LYS A 177 0.52 -10.36 -10.64
N ARG A 178 1.50 -10.11 -9.77
CA ARG A 178 1.45 -10.53 -8.35
C ARG A 178 0.31 -9.84 -7.61
N ILE A 179 0.15 -8.53 -7.77
CA ILE A 179 -0.94 -7.76 -7.15
C ILE A 179 -2.30 -8.35 -7.57
N LYS A 180 -2.50 -8.60 -8.87
CA LYS A 180 -3.74 -9.21 -9.38
C LYS A 180 -3.98 -10.61 -8.81
N LYS A 181 -2.95 -11.45 -8.73
CA LYS A 181 -3.06 -12.80 -8.14
C LYS A 181 -3.41 -12.75 -6.65
N ASN A 182 -2.76 -11.88 -5.88
CA ASN A 182 -3.02 -11.72 -4.45
C ASN A 182 -4.44 -11.20 -4.19
N CYS A 183 -4.98 -10.38 -5.10
CA CYS A 183 -6.39 -9.96 -5.05
C CYS A 183 -7.38 -11.10 -5.31
N LEU A 184 -7.05 -12.05 -6.19
CA LEU A 184 -7.92 -13.17 -6.54
C LEU A 184 -7.91 -14.26 -5.46
N HIS A 185 -6.73 -14.61 -4.94
CA HIS A 185 -6.60 -15.65 -3.92
C HIS A 185 -7.28 -15.27 -2.61
N HIS A 186 -7.12 -14.03 -2.16
CA HIS A 186 -7.74 -13.55 -0.93
C HIS A 186 -9.28 -13.53 -0.98
N ARG A 187 -9.87 -13.26 -2.15
CA ARG A 187 -11.32 -13.33 -2.35
C ARG A 187 -11.84 -14.76 -2.25
N ILE A 188 -11.12 -15.75 -2.76
CA ILE A 188 -11.51 -17.16 -2.69
C ILE A 188 -11.48 -17.64 -1.23
N THR A 189 -10.40 -17.38 -0.49
CA THR A 189 -10.29 -17.78 0.92
C THR A 189 -11.36 -17.11 1.81
N THR A 190 -11.70 -15.85 1.53
CA THR A 190 -12.75 -15.14 2.29
C THR A 190 -14.14 -15.71 2.00
N ILE A 191 -14.43 -16.11 0.75
CA ILE A 191 -15.69 -16.75 0.38
C ILE A 191 -15.82 -18.13 1.04
N GLU A 192 -14.75 -18.94 1.00
CA GLU A 192 -14.72 -20.27 1.64
C GLU A 192 -14.89 -20.18 3.17
N ALA A 193 -14.35 -19.14 3.81
CA ALA A 193 -14.53 -18.90 5.25
C ALA A 193 -15.97 -18.45 5.62
N LEU A 194 -16.70 -17.84 4.69
CA LEU A 194 -18.09 -17.39 4.87
C LEU A 194 -19.14 -18.43 4.45
N CYS A 195 -18.73 -19.46 3.71
CA CYS A 195 -19.54 -20.61 3.34
C CYS A 195 -18.79 -21.90 3.70
N PRO A 196 -18.71 -22.27 5.00
CA PRO A 196 -18.21 -23.59 5.36
C PRO A 196 -19.11 -24.62 4.67
N ALA A 197 -18.51 -25.48 3.84
CA ALA A 197 -19.23 -26.55 3.17
C ALA A 197 -19.97 -27.37 4.24
N ASP A 198 -21.31 -27.38 4.18
CA ASP A 198 -22.17 -28.21 5.00
C ASP A 198 -21.76 -29.67 4.84
N THR A 199 -20.87 -30.12 5.72
CA THR A 199 -20.43 -31.50 5.80
C THR A 199 -21.24 -32.15 6.91
N THR A 200 -22.53 -32.38 6.66
CA THR A 200 -23.30 -33.45 7.33
C THR A 200 -24.42 -33.93 6.42
N ALA A 201 -24.04 -34.78 5.48
CA ALA A 201 -24.93 -35.80 4.94
C ALA A 201 -24.12 -37.09 4.78
N GLN A 202 -23.91 -37.78 5.90
CA GLN A 202 -23.63 -39.21 5.90
C GLN A 202 -24.80 -39.90 6.60
N ALA A 203 -25.23 -40.98 5.94
CA ALA A 203 -26.49 -41.70 6.07
C ALA A 203 -26.80 -42.28 7.46
#